data_AF-A0A419GY18-F1
#
_entry.id   AF-A0A419GY18-F1
#
_cell.length_a   1.000
_cell.length_b   1.000
_cell.length_c   1.000
_cell.angle_alpha   90.00
_cell.angle_beta   90.00
_cell.angle_gamma   90.00
#
_symmetry.space_group_name_H-M   'P 1'
#
loop_
_entity.id
_entity.type
_entity.pdbx_description
1 polymer ?
#
loop_
_entity_poly.entity_id
_entity_poly.type
_entity_poly.pdbx_seq_one_letter_code
_entity_poly.pdbx_strand_id
1 'polypeptide(L)'
;MAEASTSRGISKGLVKLTVLLGISFAAFLIIKPFATEESYRAFPMIGSRLWVWIIAQLHLNFAAFVLGVPIFAVAMEYLGWKKGDERLDKIAHDFAKLFTVAYTITAIFGTVLLISLPILYPKFTEHMMKILGPTWWAYIAVMYAETVIVAYYYYSWDRMKSDGKGRHVFLGLLVNIAGTALLLITSSWVGYMTTPGGVNESTGELVSRWHAIKTHMWLPLSLHRLVANVVFGASIGAAYAAYRFITSTSPEEKAYYDWMGYTAAMISIAFYFVLPGIGYLLGVEIYAFNEQMGIQLMGGFFAWLWVMQAILMGLILFFINYYLWISLNKMPGGERYFKYVKLLYVFTFLGWAIWLTPHSVAVSLEEA
;
A
#
# COMPACT_ATOMS: atom_id res chain seq x y z
N MET A 1 25.03 12.41 24.78
CA MET A 1 23.99 13.26 24.15
C MET A 1 23.07 12.49 23.20
N ALA A 2 23.57 11.55 22.38
CA ALA A 2 22.74 10.72 21.49
C ALA A 2 21.70 9.85 22.24
N GLU A 3 22.07 9.18 23.35
CA GLU A 3 21.13 8.35 24.13
C GLU A 3 19.93 9.11 24.70
N ALA A 4 20.16 10.33 25.20
CA ALA A 4 19.10 11.19 25.72
C ALA A 4 18.18 11.74 24.62
N SER A 5 18.69 11.87 23.38
CA SER A 5 17.91 12.24 22.19
C SER A 5 17.03 11.08 21.72
N THR A 6 17.61 9.88 21.62
CA THR A 6 16.91 8.64 21.24
C THR A 6 15.79 8.30 22.23
N SER A 7 16.04 8.29 23.55
CA SER A 7 15.01 7.96 24.53
C SER A 7 13.89 9.01 24.59
N ARG A 8 14.22 10.29 24.38
CA ARG A 8 13.26 11.40 24.35
C ARG A 8 12.43 11.41 23.05
N GLY A 9 13.01 11.00 21.91
CA GLY A 9 12.31 10.82 20.64
C GLY A 9 11.34 9.63 20.69
N ILE A 10 11.82 8.48 21.18
CA ILE A 10 11.01 7.27 21.38
C ILE A 10 9.85 7.58 22.32
N SER A 11 10.11 8.16 23.51
CA SER A 11 9.05 8.45 24.49
C SER A 11 8.01 9.45 23.97
N LYS A 12 8.41 10.54 23.29
CA LYS A 12 7.45 11.49 22.71
C LYS A 12 6.61 10.88 21.60
N GLY A 13 7.22 10.06 20.73
CA GLY A 13 6.51 9.35 19.67
C GLY A 13 5.53 8.34 20.23
N LEU A 14 5.97 7.54 21.20
CA LEU A 14 5.14 6.56 21.90
C LEU A 14 3.96 7.23 22.59
N VAL A 15 4.20 8.28 23.40
CA VAL A 15 3.14 9.00 24.11
C VAL A 15 2.10 9.57 23.16
N LYS A 16 2.52 10.22 22.06
CA LYS A 16 1.58 10.76 21.07
C LYS A 16 0.72 9.65 20.46
N LEU A 17 1.31 8.52 20.08
CA LEU A 17 0.57 7.45 19.46
C LEU A 17 -0.30 6.68 20.46
N THR A 18 0.19 6.44 21.68
CA THR A 18 -0.59 5.83 22.76
C THR A 18 -1.78 6.70 23.13
N VAL A 19 -1.62 8.03 23.16
CA VAL A 19 -2.74 8.96 23.36
C VAL A 19 -3.70 8.90 22.17
N LEU A 20 -3.21 8.92 20.94
CA LEU A 20 -4.06 8.80 19.75
C LEU A 20 -4.86 7.49 19.77
N LEU A 21 -4.20 6.35 19.90
CA LEU A 21 -4.82 5.02 19.95
C LEU A 21 -5.75 4.88 21.16
N GLY A 22 -5.37 5.42 22.31
CA GLY A 22 -6.18 5.44 23.52
C GLY A 22 -7.46 6.25 23.34
N ILE A 23 -7.38 7.43 22.71
CA ILE A 23 -8.54 8.25 22.35
C ILE A 23 -9.41 7.53 21.31
N SER A 24 -8.81 6.95 20.28
CA SER A 24 -9.54 6.20 19.24
C SER A 24 -10.29 5.02 19.85
N PHE A 25 -9.65 4.31 20.77
CA PHE A 25 -10.22 3.16 21.46
C PHE A 25 -11.31 3.58 22.44
N ALA A 26 -11.07 4.62 23.24
CA ALA A 26 -12.08 5.19 24.13
C ALA A 26 -13.27 5.69 23.32
N ALA A 27 -13.06 6.39 22.21
CA ALA A 27 -14.13 6.82 21.31
C ALA A 27 -14.90 5.61 20.75
N PHE A 28 -14.21 4.58 20.26
CA PHE A 28 -14.84 3.35 19.76
C PHE A 28 -15.69 2.63 20.82
N LEU A 29 -15.25 2.62 22.08
CA LEU A 29 -16.00 2.00 23.20
C LEU A 29 -17.12 2.89 23.76
N ILE A 30 -16.93 4.22 23.78
CA ILE A 30 -17.86 5.19 24.37
C ILE A 30 -18.98 5.56 23.39
N ILE A 31 -18.67 5.65 22.10
CA ILE A 31 -19.71 5.71 21.07
C ILE A 31 -20.45 4.39 21.20
N LYS A 32 -21.64 4.38 21.82
CA LYS A 32 -22.58 3.26 21.78
C LYS A 32 -23.23 3.25 20.39
N PRO A 33 -22.73 2.52 19.38
CA PRO A 33 -23.24 2.61 18.02
C PRO A 33 -24.27 1.50 17.73
N PHE A 34 -24.39 0.51 18.61
CA PHE A 34 -25.07 -0.76 18.34
C PHE A 34 -26.52 -0.80 18.84
N ALA A 35 -27.09 0.36 19.19
CA ALA A 35 -28.44 0.46 19.74
C ALA A 35 -29.27 1.56 19.06
N THR A 36 -29.12 1.73 17.74
CA THR A 36 -30.00 2.62 16.97
C THR A 36 -30.67 1.86 15.84
N GLU A 37 -31.97 2.05 15.66
CA GLU A 37 -32.75 1.40 14.59
C GLU A 37 -32.30 1.79 13.17
N GLU A 38 -31.70 2.99 13.03
CA GLU A 38 -31.18 3.51 11.77
C GLU A 38 -30.00 2.68 11.25
N SER A 39 -30.10 2.23 10.00
CA SER A 39 -29.05 1.51 9.29
C SER A 39 -27.88 2.39 8.84
N TYR A 40 -28.14 3.69 8.66
CA TYR A 40 -27.25 4.63 7.99
C TYR A 40 -27.52 6.06 8.47
N ARG A 41 -26.46 6.85 8.68
CA ARG A 41 -26.56 8.28 9.01
C ARG A 41 -25.84 9.12 7.96
N ALA A 42 -26.43 10.27 7.61
CA ALA A 42 -25.83 11.20 6.66
C ALA A 42 -24.77 12.08 7.34
N PHE A 43 -23.60 12.19 6.72
CA PHE A 43 -22.64 13.23 7.10
C PHE A 43 -23.12 14.59 6.54
N PRO A 44 -23.01 15.70 7.29
CA PRO A 44 -23.53 17.00 6.86
C PRO A 44 -23.04 17.42 5.47
N MET A 45 -23.95 17.93 4.64
CA MET A 45 -23.74 18.52 3.31
C MET A 45 -23.25 17.58 2.19
N ILE A 46 -22.30 16.69 2.46
CA ILE A 46 -21.62 15.87 1.43
C ILE A 46 -22.06 14.39 1.42
N GLY A 47 -22.82 13.95 2.42
CA GLY A 47 -23.25 12.57 2.57
C GLY A 47 -22.14 11.65 3.09
N SER A 48 -22.51 10.53 3.71
CA SER A 48 -21.52 9.69 4.42
C SER A 48 -20.70 8.81 3.48
N ARG A 49 -21.25 8.39 2.33
CA ARG A 49 -20.50 7.66 1.29
C ARG A 49 -19.29 8.47 0.79
N LEU A 50 -19.49 9.74 0.48
CA LEU A 50 -18.42 10.61 -0.02
C LEU A 50 -17.39 10.88 1.09
N TRP A 51 -17.85 11.17 2.31
CA TRP A 51 -16.97 11.35 3.47
C TRP A 51 -16.08 10.12 3.71
N VAL A 52 -16.68 8.93 3.82
CA VAL A 52 -15.94 7.68 4.05
C VAL A 52 -14.99 7.40 2.89
N TRP A 53 -15.40 7.63 1.64
CA TRP A 53 -14.51 7.47 0.48
C TRP A 53 -13.27 8.37 0.55
N ILE A 54 -13.44 9.67 0.86
CA ILE A 54 -12.31 10.61 0.97
C ILE A 54 -11.33 10.15 2.05
N ILE A 55 -11.83 9.86 3.26
CA ILE A 55 -10.98 9.48 4.39
C ILE A 55 -10.31 8.12 4.15
N ALA A 56 -11.05 7.14 3.63
CA ALA A 56 -10.50 5.83 3.30
C ALA A 56 -9.43 5.92 2.21
N GLN A 57 -9.63 6.72 1.16
CA GLN A 57 -8.64 6.90 0.10
C GLN A 57 -7.35 7.55 0.63
N LEU A 58 -7.47 8.59 1.46
CA LEU A 58 -6.31 9.22 2.09
C LEU A 58 -5.58 8.23 2.99
N HIS A 59 -6.29 7.51 3.86
CA HIS A 59 -5.71 6.47 4.69
C HIS A 59 -4.98 5.40 3.85
N LEU A 60 -5.61 4.89 2.79
CA LEU A 60 -5.05 3.86 1.92
C LEU A 60 -3.78 4.32 1.20
N ASN A 61 -3.75 5.55 0.68
CA ASN A 61 -2.57 6.08 0.00
C ASN A 61 -1.34 6.12 0.94
N PHE A 62 -1.52 6.62 2.17
CA PHE A 62 -0.43 6.65 3.15
C PHE A 62 -0.13 5.25 3.72
N ALA A 63 -1.13 4.39 3.91
CA ALA A 63 -0.93 3.00 4.33
C ALA A 63 -0.13 2.19 3.30
N ALA A 64 -0.43 2.37 2.01
CA ALA A 64 0.32 1.74 0.92
C ALA A 64 1.80 2.15 0.94
N PHE A 65 2.06 3.44 1.17
CA PHE A 65 3.43 3.95 1.30
C PHE A 65 4.14 3.37 2.54
N VAL A 66 3.48 3.36 3.70
CA VAL A 66 4.02 2.83 4.96
C VAL A 66 4.30 1.32 4.88
N LEU A 67 3.51 0.55 4.13
CA LEU A 67 3.73 -0.88 3.95
C LEU A 67 4.77 -1.18 2.85
N GLY A 68 4.84 -0.37 1.81
CA GLY A 68 5.74 -0.59 0.67
C GLY A 68 7.19 -0.20 0.93
N VAL A 69 7.42 0.98 1.53
CA VAL A 69 8.76 1.55 1.73
C VAL A 69 9.68 0.69 2.61
N PRO A 70 9.23 0.18 3.77
CA PRO A 70 10.08 -0.64 4.64
C PRO A 70 10.60 -1.91 3.97
N ILE A 71 9.89 -2.49 3.01
CA ILE A 71 10.29 -3.73 2.32
C ILE A 71 11.62 -3.51 1.60
N PHE A 72 11.69 -2.50 0.75
CA PHE A 72 12.92 -2.23 0.00
C PHE A 72 13.95 -1.44 0.82
N ALA A 73 13.54 -0.61 1.79
CA ALA A 73 14.46 0.09 2.69
C ALA A 73 15.29 -0.90 3.51
N VAL A 74 14.66 -1.91 4.11
CA VAL A 74 15.36 -2.95 4.89
C VAL A 74 16.22 -3.83 4.00
N ALA A 75 15.77 -4.12 2.77
CA ALA A 75 16.59 -4.83 1.79
C ALA A 75 17.88 -4.05 1.44
N MET A 76 17.77 -2.74 1.22
CA MET A 76 18.92 -1.88 0.98
C MET A 76 19.82 -1.78 2.21
N GLU A 77 19.25 -1.68 3.40
CA GLU A 77 20.02 -1.68 4.65
C GLU A 77 20.84 -2.97 4.82
N TYR A 78 20.20 -4.12 4.60
CA TYR A 78 20.86 -5.43 4.65
C TYR A 78 21.99 -5.53 3.61
N LEU A 79 21.74 -5.07 2.37
CA LEU A 79 22.76 -5.07 1.33
C LEU A 79 23.91 -4.11 1.64
N GLY A 80 23.62 -2.92 2.19
CA GLY A 80 24.60 -1.96 2.64
C GLY A 80 25.49 -2.54 3.75
N TRP A 81 24.88 -3.20 4.73
CA TRP A 81 25.60 -3.89 5.80
C TRP A 81 26.49 -5.03 5.26
N LYS A 82 25.94 -5.90 4.40
CA LYS A 82 26.67 -7.08 3.88
C LYS A 82 27.81 -6.69 2.93
N LYS A 83 27.66 -5.62 2.17
CA LYS A 83 28.66 -5.15 1.19
C LYS A 83 29.58 -4.05 1.72
N GLY A 84 29.29 -3.49 2.89
CA GLY A 84 29.97 -2.29 3.40
C GLY A 84 29.73 -1.04 2.54
N ASP A 85 28.60 -0.96 1.82
CA ASP A 85 28.27 0.22 0.99
C ASP A 85 27.43 1.22 1.80
N GLU A 86 28.08 2.27 2.28
CA GLU A 86 27.42 3.33 3.06
C GLU A 86 26.34 4.08 2.28
N ARG A 87 26.37 4.08 0.94
CA ARG A 87 25.34 4.76 0.15
C ARG A 87 23.99 4.06 0.26
N LEU A 88 24.00 2.72 0.27
CA LEU A 88 22.80 1.91 0.47
C LEU A 88 22.23 2.10 1.88
N ASP A 89 23.10 2.17 2.89
CA ASP A 89 22.69 2.47 4.27
C ASP A 89 22.06 3.86 4.38
N LYS A 90 22.70 4.87 3.76
CA LYS A 90 22.21 6.25 3.75
C LYS A 90 20.83 6.35 3.08
N ILE A 91 20.63 5.72 1.93
CA ILE A 91 19.31 5.70 1.28
C ILE A 91 18.26 4.99 2.15
N ALA A 92 18.61 3.86 2.76
CA ALA A 92 17.69 3.15 3.65
C ALA A 92 17.26 4.03 4.83
N HIS A 93 18.18 4.81 5.40
CA HIS A 93 17.89 5.78 6.46
C HIS A 93 16.99 6.93 6.00
N ASP A 94 17.24 7.48 4.81
CA ASP A 94 16.42 8.55 4.25
C ASP A 94 14.98 8.07 3.97
N PHE A 95 14.81 6.85 3.45
CA PHE A 95 13.49 6.22 3.35
C PHE A 95 12.86 5.95 4.72
N ALA A 96 13.66 5.58 5.73
CA ALA A 96 13.18 5.40 7.09
C ALA A 96 12.58 6.68 7.68
N LYS A 97 13.23 7.81 7.41
CA LYS A 97 12.73 9.14 7.79
C LYS A 97 11.42 9.50 7.08
N LEU A 98 11.28 9.16 5.80
CA LEU A 98 10.06 9.45 5.04
C LEU A 98 8.86 8.64 5.54
N PHE A 99 9.03 7.33 5.77
CA PHE A 99 7.89 6.49 6.18
C PHE A 99 7.43 6.76 7.62
N THR A 100 8.30 7.21 8.53
CA THR A 100 7.90 7.57 9.90
C THR A 100 6.96 8.78 9.95
N VAL A 101 7.17 9.78 9.09
CA VAL A 101 6.23 10.90 8.93
C VAL A 101 4.90 10.41 8.36
N ALA A 102 4.95 9.59 7.30
CA ALA A 102 3.76 9.01 6.69
C ALA A 102 2.96 8.15 7.69
N TYR A 103 3.63 7.41 8.58
CA TYR A 103 3.00 6.58 9.62
C TYR A 103 2.05 7.38 10.50
N THR A 104 2.46 8.57 10.93
CA THR A 104 1.63 9.45 11.77
C THR A 104 0.39 9.90 11.03
N ILE A 105 0.53 10.28 9.75
CA ILE A 105 -0.58 10.71 8.91
C ILE A 105 -1.55 9.55 8.65
N THR A 106 -1.02 8.35 8.36
CA THR A 106 -1.80 7.12 8.23
C THR A 106 -2.63 6.84 9.47
N ALA A 107 -2.03 6.94 10.67
CA ALA A 107 -2.70 6.69 11.94
C ALA A 107 -3.82 7.70 12.23
N ILE A 108 -3.63 8.98 11.86
CA ILE A 108 -4.67 10.01 11.98
C ILE A 108 -5.85 9.67 11.08
N PHE A 109 -5.64 9.46 9.78
CA PHE A 109 -6.73 9.13 8.87
C PHE A 109 -7.39 7.79 9.19
N GLY A 110 -6.61 6.81 9.66
CA GLY A 110 -7.12 5.51 10.11
C GLY A 110 -8.00 5.64 11.35
N THR A 111 -7.63 6.50 12.29
CA THR A 111 -8.46 6.85 13.46
C THR A 111 -9.76 7.53 13.04
N VAL A 112 -9.69 8.51 12.14
CA VAL A 112 -10.90 9.18 11.63
C VAL A 112 -11.81 8.18 10.93
N LEU A 113 -11.25 7.25 10.14
CA LEU A 113 -12.01 6.17 9.50
C LEU A 113 -12.66 5.23 10.53
N LEU A 114 -11.89 4.79 11.53
CA LEU A 114 -12.35 3.91 12.61
C LEU A 114 -13.52 4.50 13.40
N ILE A 115 -13.53 5.81 13.61
CA ILE A 115 -14.62 6.53 14.30
C ILE A 115 -15.79 6.78 13.35
N SER A 116 -15.51 7.10 12.08
CA SER A 116 -16.55 7.41 11.09
C SER A 116 -17.45 6.22 10.78
N LEU A 117 -16.88 5.00 10.70
CA LEU A 117 -17.63 3.79 10.32
C LEU A 117 -18.76 3.44 11.34
N PRO A 118 -18.53 3.31 12.65
CA PRO A 118 -19.59 3.08 13.63
C PRO A 118 -20.64 4.20 13.68
N ILE A 119 -20.23 5.46 13.47
CA ILE A 119 -21.15 6.61 13.54
C ILE A 119 -22.08 6.64 12.33
N LEU A 120 -21.53 6.44 11.13
CA LEU A 120 -22.25 6.65 9.86
C LEU A 120 -22.88 5.36 9.33
N TYR A 121 -22.30 4.20 9.67
CA TYR A 121 -22.70 2.87 9.22
C TYR A 121 -22.80 1.89 10.42
N PRO A 122 -23.70 2.13 11.38
CA PRO A 122 -23.77 1.35 12.62
C PRO A 122 -24.07 -0.14 12.39
N LYS A 123 -25.10 -0.48 11.61
CA LYS A 123 -25.47 -1.89 11.33
C LYS A 123 -24.40 -2.66 10.56
N PHE A 124 -23.74 -1.99 9.60
CA PHE A 124 -22.60 -2.58 8.89
C PHE A 124 -21.45 -2.87 9.86
N THR A 125 -21.12 -1.90 10.73
CA THR A 125 -20.05 -2.06 11.71
C THR A 125 -20.38 -3.19 12.69
N GLU A 126 -21.63 -3.27 13.15
CA GLU A 126 -22.12 -4.36 14.01
C GLU A 126 -21.94 -5.72 13.35
N HIS A 127 -22.38 -5.85 12.10
CA HIS A 127 -22.22 -7.08 11.31
C HIS A 127 -20.75 -7.46 11.18
N MET A 128 -19.89 -6.53 10.79
CA MET A 128 -18.45 -6.77 10.67
C MET A 128 -17.81 -7.18 11.99
N MET A 129 -18.24 -6.59 13.12
CA MET A 129 -17.76 -6.96 14.45
C MET A 129 -18.25 -8.36 14.88
N LYS A 130 -19.49 -8.73 14.55
CA LYS A 130 -20.03 -10.06 14.82
C LYS A 130 -19.27 -11.16 14.08
N ILE A 131 -19.02 -10.95 12.78
CA ILE A 131 -18.34 -11.93 11.93
C ILE A 131 -16.84 -11.95 12.20
N LEU A 132 -16.17 -10.79 12.17
CA LEU A 132 -14.70 -10.66 12.13
C LEU A 132 -14.09 -10.04 13.39
N GLY A 133 -14.86 -9.85 14.47
CA GLY A 133 -14.42 -9.20 15.72
C GLY A 133 -13.04 -9.63 16.26
N PRO A 134 -12.67 -10.93 16.31
CA PRO A 134 -11.33 -11.35 16.74
C PRO A 134 -10.19 -10.77 15.90
N THR A 135 -10.40 -10.55 14.60
CA THR A 135 -9.39 -9.98 13.71
C THR A 135 -9.16 -8.49 13.97
N TRP A 136 -10.15 -7.77 14.50
CA TRP A 136 -9.99 -6.37 14.93
C TRP A 136 -9.05 -6.26 16.13
N TRP A 137 -9.18 -7.16 17.10
CA TRP A 137 -8.26 -7.21 18.25
C TRP A 137 -6.84 -7.56 17.82
N ALA A 138 -6.70 -8.53 16.91
CA ALA A 138 -5.40 -8.87 16.31
C ALA A 138 -4.80 -7.67 15.58
N TYR A 139 -5.61 -6.94 14.79
CA TYR A 139 -5.18 -5.73 14.09
C TYR A 139 -4.63 -4.67 15.06
N ILE A 140 -5.37 -4.37 16.14
CA ILE A 140 -4.93 -3.39 17.15
C ILE A 140 -3.63 -3.83 17.82
N ALA A 141 -3.52 -5.10 18.21
CA ALA A 141 -2.32 -5.64 18.85
C ALA A 141 -1.09 -5.56 17.94
N VAL A 142 -1.23 -5.97 16.67
CA VAL A 142 -0.14 -5.92 15.68
C VAL A 142 0.23 -4.48 15.35
N MET A 143 -0.73 -3.57 15.20
CA MET A 143 -0.47 -2.15 14.92
C MET A 143 0.29 -1.47 16.05
N TYR A 144 -0.08 -1.75 17.30
CA TYR A 144 0.63 -1.25 18.47
C TYR A 144 2.06 -1.80 18.55
N ALA A 145 2.24 -3.10 18.32
CA ALA A 145 3.55 -3.72 18.26
C ALA A 145 4.41 -3.13 17.14
N GLU A 146 3.85 -2.98 15.94
CA GLU A 146 4.50 -2.37 14.78
C GLU A 146 4.98 -0.96 15.10
N THR A 147 4.15 -0.14 15.75
CA THR A 147 4.55 1.22 16.17
C THR A 147 5.80 1.20 17.02
N VAL A 148 5.82 0.34 18.05
CA VAL A 148 6.95 0.24 18.98
C VAL A 148 8.20 -0.17 18.20
N ILE A 149 8.08 -1.15 17.32
CA ILE A 149 9.19 -1.66 16.50
C ILE A 149 9.68 -0.58 15.53
N VAL A 150 8.79 0.14 14.83
CA VAL A 150 9.13 1.22 13.91
C VAL A 150 9.84 2.37 14.63
N ALA A 151 9.33 2.77 15.80
CA ALA A 151 9.96 3.81 16.61
C ALA A 151 11.36 3.37 17.03
N TYR A 152 11.50 2.14 17.50
CA TYR A 152 12.80 1.61 17.90
C TYR A 152 13.76 1.49 16.71
N TYR A 153 13.30 0.97 15.57
CA TYR A 153 14.05 0.89 14.32
C TYR A 153 14.59 2.27 13.93
N TYR A 154 13.73 3.28 13.77
CA TYR A 154 14.18 4.61 13.34
C TYR A 154 15.14 5.30 14.33
N TYR A 155 14.78 5.36 15.62
CA TYR A 155 15.58 6.13 16.58
C TYR A 155 16.86 5.42 17.04
N SER A 156 17.00 4.12 16.78
CA SER A 156 18.20 3.36 17.10
C SER A 156 19.23 3.31 15.97
N TRP A 157 18.95 3.93 14.81
CA TRP A 157 19.80 3.87 13.61
C TRP A 157 21.26 4.21 13.89
N ASP A 158 21.53 5.40 14.44
CA ASP A 158 22.89 5.86 14.74
C ASP A 158 23.56 5.02 15.84
N ARG A 159 22.77 4.53 16.81
CA ARG A 159 23.28 3.72 17.93
C ARG A 159 23.73 2.33 17.45
N MET A 160 23.02 1.75 16.49
CA MET A 160 23.30 0.40 16.01
C MET A 160 24.14 0.38 14.73
N LYS A 161 24.67 1.52 14.30
CA LYS A 161 25.43 1.64 13.05
C LYS A 161 26.73 0.83 13.04
N SER A 162 27.45 0.73 14.16
CA SER A 162 28.72 -0.01 14.28
C SER A 162 28.54 -1.44 14.78
N ASP A 163 28.23 -1.63 16.07
CA ASP A 163 28.26 -2.95 16.74
C ASP A 163 26.90 -3.67 16.78
N GLY A 164 25.87 -3.07 16.18
CA GLY A 164 24.47 -3.52 16.29
C GLY A 164 23.76 -3.77 14.96
N LYS A 165 24.45 -3.68 13.82
CA LYS A 165 23.78 -3.53 12.52
C LYS A 165 22.89 -4.72 12.16
N GLY A 166 23.31 -5.94 12.46
CA GLY A 166 22.48 -7.13 12.27
C GLY A 166 21.18 -7.11 13.10
N ARG A 167 21.21 -6.58 14.33
CA ARG A 167 20.00 -6.40 15.16
C ARG A 167 19.09 -5.33 14.58
N HIS A 168 19.67 -4.26 14.03
CA HIS A 168 18.91 -3.19 13.38
C HIS A 168 18.18 -3.70 12.12
N VAL A 169 18.87 -4.45 11.26
CA VAL A 169 18.24 -5.12 10.10
C VAL A 169 17.13 -6.09 10.54
N PHE A 170 17.34 -6.83 11.64
CA PHE A 170 16.31 -7.70 12.21
C PHE A 170 15.07 -6.92 12.69
N LEU A 171 15.24 -5.75 13.30
CA LEU A 171 14.11 -4.87 13.63
C LEU A 171 13.36 -4.45 12.36
N GLY A 172 14.08 -4.10 11.29
CA GLY A 172 13.50 -3.83 9.98
C GLY A 172 12.69 -5.01 9.43
N LEU A 173 13.19 -6.23 9.58
CA LEU A 173 12.45 -7.44 9.21
C LEU A 173 11.16 -7.58 10.04
N LEU A 174 11.21 -7.31 11.35
CA LEU A 174 10.03 -7.32 12.20
C LEU A 174 8.98 -6.28 11.79
N VAL A 175 9.41 -5.08 11.33
CA VAL A 175 8.50 -4.09 10.74
C VAL A 175 7.76 -4.70 9.54
N ASN A 176 8.48 -5.35 8.63
CA ASN A 176 7.87 -5.95 7.43
C ASN A 176 6.92 -7.12 7.76
N ILE A 177 7.26 -7.94 8.77
CA ILE A 177 6.38 -9.01 9.26
C ILE A 177 5.09 -8.43 9.84
N ALA A 178 5.19 -7.40 10.69
CA ALA A 178 4.03 -6.75 11.29
C ALA A 178 3.16 -6.07 10.21
N GLY A 179 3.78 -5.35 9.26
CA GLY A 179 3.07 -4.72 8.15
C GLY A 179 2.34 -5.74 7.26
N THR A 180 2.98 -6.87 6.97
CA THR A 180 2.36 -7.96 6.18
C THR A 180 1.21 -8.61 6.95
N ALA A 181 1.33 -8.78 8.27
CA ALA A 181 0.23 -9.27 9.10
C ALA A 181 -0.97 -8.29 9.08
N LEU A 182 -0.73 -6.97 9.20
CA LEU A 182 -1.78 -5.96 9.07
C LEU A 182 -2.44 -5.98 7.68
N LEU A 183 -1.64 -6.18 6.63
CA LEU A 183 -2.13 -6.32 5.27
C LEU A 183 -3.04 -7.56 5.13
N LEU A 184 -2.61 -8.73 5.63
CA LEU A 184 -3.41 -9.96 5.60
C LEU A 184 -4.73 -9.80 6.39
N ILE A 185 -4.68 -9.18 7.57
CA ILE A 185 -5.88 -8.94 8.38
C ILE A 185 -6.85 -8.02 7.62
N THR A 186 -6.39 -6.87 7.14
CA THR A 186 -7.25 -5.92 6.42
C THR A 186 -7.76 -6.47 5.10
N SER A 187 -6.98 -7.31 4.41
CA SER A 187 -7.43 -8.01 3.20
C SER A 187 -8.54 -9.01 3.49
N SER A 188 -8.61 -9.59 4.70
CA SER A 188 -9.73 -10.45 5.08
C SER A 188 -11.04 -9.67 5.20
N TRP A 189 -10.97 -8.41 5.65
CA TRP A 189 -12.15 -7.54 5.77
C TRP A 189 -12.70 -7.18 4.39
N VAL A 190 -11.83 -6.72 3.49
CA VAL A 190 -12.22 -6.41 2.10
C VAL A 190 -12.66 -7.68 1.38
N GLY A 191 -11.91 -8.77 1.54
CA GLY A 191 -12.24 -10.05 0.94
C GLY A 191 -13.59 -10.60 1.39
N TYR A 192 -13.98 -10.39 2.64
CA TYR A 192 -15.32 -10.73 3.14
C TYR A 192 -16.40 -9.81 2.58
N MET A 193 -16.13 -8.50 2.50
CA MET A 193 -17.09 -7.55 1.94
C MET A 193 -17.37 -7.77 0.46
N THR A 194 -16.40 -8.30 -0.29
CA THR A 194 -16.52 -8.50 -1.75
C THR A 194 -16.89 -9.93 -2.13
N THR A 195 -16.30 -10.93 -1.47
CA THR A 195 -16.56 -12.36 -1.72
C THR A 195 -16.94 -13.04 -0.41
N PRO A 196 -18.12 -12.73 0.17
CA PRO A 196 -18.50 -13.21 1.49
C PRO A 196 -18.51 -14.74 1.56
N GLY A 197 -18.01 -15.28 2.67
CA GLY A 197 -17.97 -16.71 2.95
C GLY A 197 -18.18 -16.97 4.44
N GLY A 198 -18.52 -18.21 4.81
CA GLY A 198 -18.65 -18.62 6.21
C GLY A 198 -19.84 -18.00 6.96
N VAL A 199 -20.84 -17.49 6.24
CA VAL A 199 -22.11 -17.00 6.78
C VAL A 199 -23.28 -17.69 6.09
N ASN A 200 -24.42 -17.79 6.76
CA ASN A 200 -25.65 -18.28 6.16
C ASN A 200 -26.25 -17.19 5.26
N GLU A 201 -26.52 -17.51 4.00
CA GLU A 201 -26.96 -16.53 3.00
C GLU A 201 -28.32 -15.89 3.32
N SER A 202 -29.23 -16.64 3.94
CA SER A 202 -30.59 -16.16 4.24
C SER A 202 -30.66 -15.31 5.51
N THR A 203 -29.82 -15.61 6.51
CA THR A 203 -29.89 -14.98 7.84
C THR A 203 -28.72 -14.03 8.13
N GLY A 204 -27.64 -14.11 7.35
CA GLY A 204 -26.39 -13.37 7.61
C GLY A 204 -25.63 -13.88 8.84
N GLU A 205 -26.10 -14.95 9.49
CA GLU A 205 -25.50 -15.48 10.71
C GLU A 205 -24.18 -16.18 10.44
N LEU A 206 -23.26 -16.09 11.41
CA LEU A 206 -21.95 -16.70 11.32
C LEU A 206 -22.05 -18.23 11.38
N VAL A 207 -21.55 -18.91 10.35
CA VAL A 207 -21.42 -20.37 10.32
C VAL A 207 -19.98 -20.78 10.62
N SER A 208 -19.02 -20.13 9.97
CA SER A 208 -17.60 -20.40 10.16
C SER A 208 -16.76 -19.14 9.95
N ARG A 209 -16.17 -18.64 11.03
CA ARG A 209 -15.29 -17.46 10.99
C ARG A 209 -14.04 -17.66 10.14
N TRP A 210 -13.47 -18.87 10.11
CA TRP A 210 -12.29 -19.12 9.28
C TRP A 210 -12.61 -18.98 7.79
N HIS A 211 -13.73 -19.53 7.32
CA HIS A 211 -14.23 -19.32 5.96
C HIS A 211 -14.60 -17.85 5.66
N ALA A 212 -15.02 -17.07 6.66
CA ALA A 212 -15.22 -15.63 6.51
C ALA A 212 -13.91 -14.84 6.37
N ILE A 213 -12.80 -15.36 6.91
CA ILE A 213 -11.45 -14.76 6.77
C ILE A 213 -10.81 -15.20 5.45
N LYS A 214 -10.83 -16.51 5.17
CA LYS A 214 -10.20 -17.15 4.02
C LYS A 214 -11.15 -17.18 2.83
N THR A 215 -11.58 -15.99 2.40
CA THR A 215 -12.41 -15.85 1.20
C THR A 215 -11.58 -16.05 -0.08
N HIS A 216 -12.25 -16.16 -1.24
CA HIS A 216 -11.60 -16.24 -2.55
C HIS A 216 -10.59 -15.12 -2.76
N MET A 217 -10.92 -13.90 -2.33
CA MET A 217 -10.02 -12.77 -2.49
C MET A 217 -8.90 -12.69 -1.47
N TRP A 218 -8.94 -13.40 -0.33
CA TRP A 218 -8.05 -13.09 0.80
C TRP A 218 -6.55 -13.11 0.45
N LEU A 219 -6.05 -14.21 -0.10
CA LEU A 219 -4.65 -14.32 -0.50
C LEU A 219 -4.33 -13.57 -1.81
N PRO A 220 -5.12 -13.72 -2.90
CA PRO A 220 -4.85 -13.00 -4.14
C PRO A 220 -4.85 -11.47 -3.96
N LEU A 221 -5.80 -10.93 -3.18
CA LEU A 221 -5.85 -9.50 -2.86
C LEU A 221 -4.65 -9.09 -2.01
N SER A 222 -4.24 -9.93 -1.06
CA SER A 222 -3.06 -9.63 -0.24
C SER A 222 -1.79 -9.59 -1.08
N LEU A 223 -1.60 -10.53 -1.99
CA LEU A 223 -0.46 -10.52 -2.91
C LEU A 223 -0.50 -9.30 -3.82
N HIS A 224 -1.68 -8.97 -4.37
CA HIS A 224 -1.85 -7.82 -5.25
C HIS A 224 -1.51 -6.53 -4.53
N ARG A 225 -2.06 -6.32 -3.32
CA ARG A 225 -1.80 -5.17 -2.47
C ARG A 225 -0.32 -5.09 -2.07
N LEU A 226 0.31 -6.21 -1.72
CA LEU A 226 1.72 -6.22 -1.32
C LEU A 226 2.62 -5.71 -2.46
N VAL A 227 2.44 -6.24 -3.67
CA VAL A 227 3.23 -5.81 -4.84
C VAL A 227 2.88 -4.38 -5.24
N ALA A 228 1.59 -4.02 -5.26
CA ALA A 228 1.15 -2.67 -5.55
C ALA A 228 1.74 -1.64 -4.56
N ASN A 229 1.82 -1.98 -3.27
CA ASN A 229 2.39 -1.10 -2.25
C ASN A 229 3.89 -0.86 -2.49
N VAL A 230 4.65 -1.89 -2.89
CA VAL A 230 6.07 -1.74 -3.25
C VAL A 230 6.22 -0.83 -4.47
N VAL A 231 5.44 -1.06 -5.53
CA VAL A 231 5.42 -0.21 -6.73
C VAL A 231 5.10 1.25 -6.35
N PHE A 232 4.05 1.46 -5.55
CA PHE A 232 3.64 2.79 -5.10
C PHE A 232 4.72 3.48 -4.28
N GLY A 233 5.25 2.81 -3.25
CA GLY A 233 6.31 3.35 -2.37
C GLY A 233 7.58 3.70 -3.13
N ALA A 234 8.02 2.82 -4.04
CA ALA A 234 9.21 3.04 -4.86
C ALA A 234 8.99 4.17 -5.89
N SER A 235 7.78 4.29 -6.46
CA SER A 235 7.44 5.38 -7.38
C SER A 235 7.41 6.74 -6.69
N ILE A 236 6.84 6.82 -5.48
CA ILE A 236 6.87 8.04 -4.64
C ILE A 236 8.32 8.36 -4.25
N GLY A 237 9.13 7.34 -3.93
CA GLY A 237 10.56 7.50 -3.68
C GLY A 237 11.31 8.11 -4.86
N ALA A 238 11.03 7.63 -6.07
CA ALA A 238 11.61 8.18 -7.30
C ALA A 238 11.14 9.62 -7.57
N ALA A 239 9.85 9.92 -7.35
CA ALA A 239 9.32 11.27 -7.49
C ALA A 239 9.93 12.25 -6.48
N TYR A 240 10.09 11.84 -5.22
CA TYR A 240 10.78 12.61 -4.20
C TYR A 240 12.23 12.90 -4.60
N ALA A 241 12.95 11.88 -5.05
CA ALA A 241 14.33 12.03 -5.50
C ALA A 241 14.44 12.97 -6.71
N ALA A 242 13.53 12.87 -7.68
CA ALA A 242 13.48 13.78 -8.82
C ALA A 242 13.22 15.25 -8.39
N TYR A 243 12.28 15.47 -7.46
CA TYR A 243 12.04 16.80 -6.91
C TYR A 243 13.29 17.35 -6.20
N ARG A 244 13.94 16.53 -5.37
CA ARG A 244 15.17 16.91 -4.68
C ARG A 244 16.33 17.16 -5.64
N PHE A 245 16.47 16.38 -6.71
CA PHE A 245 17.47 16.59 -7.75
C PHE A 245 17.32 17.97 -8.41
N ILE A 246 16.11 18.36 -8.79
CA ILE A 246 15.83 19.64 -9.45
C ILE A 246 16.06 20.83 -8.51
N THR A 247 15.72 20.66 -7.23
CA THR A 247 15.84 21.73 -6.21
C THR A 247 17.21 21.83 -5.57
N SER A 248 18.06 20.80 -5.68
CA SER A 248 19.41 20.82 -5.13
C SER A 248 20.33 21.73 -5.94
N THR A 249 21.22 22.43 -5.27
CA THR A 249 22.17 23.37 -5.90
C THR A 249 23.57 22.77 -6.05
N SER A 250 23.96 21.86 -5.14
CA SER A 250 25.29 21.25 -5.16
C SER A 250 25.37 20.06 -6.14
N PRO A 251 26.50 19.87 -6.85
CA PRO A 251 26.70 18.70 -7.70
C PRO A 251 26.61 17.36 -6.94
N GLU A 252 27.06 17.35 -5.68
CA GLU A 252 27.05 16.16 -4.84
C GLU A 252 25.63 15.72 -4.45
N GLU A 253 24.78 16.66 -4.02
CA GLU A 253 23.37 16.35 -3.73
C GLU A 253 22.63 15.92 -4.99
N LYS A 254 22.89 16.56 -6.13
CA LYS A 254 22.32 16.13 -7.41
C LYS A 254 22.73 14.69 -7.74
N ALA A 255 24.00 14.34 -7.62
CA ALA A 255 24.46 12.97 -7.86
C ALA A 255 23.79 11.96 -6.91
N TYR A 256 23.63 12.33 -5.63
CA TYR A 256 22.94 11.49 -4.66
C TYR A 256 21.47 11.25 -5.00
N TYR A 257 20.72 12.31 -5.32
CA TYR A 257 19.31 12.21 -5.66
C TYR A 257 19.05 11.58 -7.03
N ASP A 258 19.95 11.75 -8.00
CA ASP A 258 19.90 11.00 -9.26
C ASP A 258 20.03 9.49 -9.01
N TRP A 259 21.00 9.10 -8.16
CA TRP A 259 21.18 7.69 -7.78
C TRP A 259 20.01 7.12 -6.96
N MET A 260 19.45 7.91 -6.04
CA MET A 260 18.25 7.53 -5.28
C MET A 260 17.04 7.35 -6.21
N GLY A 261 16.83 8.28 -7.13
CA GLY A 261 15.75 8.23 -8.11
C GLY A 261 15.88 7.03 -9.02
N TYR A 262 17.09 6.76 -9.52
CA TYR A 262 17.38 5.59 -10.33
C TYR A 262 17.07 4.29 -9.58
N THR A 263 17.58 4.15 -8.34
CA THR A 263 17.36 2.96 -7.52
C THR A 263 15.87 2.71 -7.26
N ALA A 264 15.14 3.75 -6.85
CA ALA A 264 13.71 3.67 -6.57
C ALA A 264 12.89 3.37 -7.85
N ALA A 265 13.23 4.00 -8.97
CA ALA A 265 12.59 3.72 -10.25
C ALA A 265 12.82 2.27 -10.70
N MET A 266 14.03 1.72 -10.52
CA MET A 266 14.32 0.33 -10.87
C MET A 266 13.52 -0.66 -10.01
N ILE A 267 13.37 -0.39 -8.71
CA ILE A 267 12.53 -1.21 -7.82
C ILE A 267 11.07 -1.14 -8.28
N SER A 268 10.55 0.05 -8.57
CA SER A 268 9.19 0.24 -9.06
C SER A 268 8.95 -0.55 -10.35
N ILE A 269 9.81 -0.38 -11.35
CA ILE A 269 9.72 -1.08 -12.65
C ILE A 269 9.75 -2.59 -12.45
N ALA A 270 10.66 -3.12 -11.63
CA ALA A 270 10.79 -4.55 -11.39
C ALA A 270 9.50 -5.17 -10.81
N PHE A 271 8.90 -4.54 -9.80
CA PHE A 271 7.65 -5.02 -9.20
C PHE A 271 6.43 -4.73 -10.09
N TYR A 272 6.47 -3.67 -10.90
CA TYR A 272 5.41 -3.33 -11.85
C TYR A 272 5.26 -4.43 -12.91
N PHE A 273 6.34 -5.08 -13.34
CA PHE A 273 6.25 -6.24 -14.26
C PHE A 273 5.54 -7.45 -13.64
N VAL A 274 5.61 -7.61 -12.32
CA VAL A 274 4.95 -8.73 -11.61
C VAL A 274 3.47 -8.44 -11.36
N LEU A 275 3.12 -7.16 -11.18
CA LEU A 275 1.78 -6.72 -10.75
C LEU A 275 0.62 -7.19 -11.67
N PRO A 276 0.72 -7.14 -13.01
CA PRO A 276 -0.34 -7.65 -13.89
C PRO A 276 -0.63 -9.13 -13.70
N GLY A 277 0.39 -9.96 -13.51
CA GLY A 277 0.21 -11.40 -13.27
C GLY A 277 -0.53 -11.69 -11.97
N ILE A 278 -0.23 -10.93 -10.91
CA ILE A 278 -0.94 -11.05 -9.63
C ILE A 278 -2.36 -10.47 -9.72
N GLY A 279 -2.55 -9.39 -10.49
CA GLY A 279 -3.87 -8.86 -10.81
C GLY A 279 -4.75 -9.86 -11.57
N TYR A 280 -4.16 -10.59 -12.52
CA TYR A 280 -4.83 -11.66 -13.22
C TYR A 280 -5.27 -12.78 -12.27
N LEU A 281 -4.39 -13.22 -11.36
CA LEU A 281 -4.75 -14.19 -10.31
C LEU A 281 -5.95 -13.72 -9.47
N LEU A 282 -5.96 -12.45 -9.05
CA LEU A 282 -7.08 -11.86 -8.33
C LEU A 282 -8.37 -11.87 -9.16
N GLY A 283 -8.28 -11.54 -10.45
CA GLY A 283 -9.42 -11.57 -11.37
C GLY A 283 -10.00 -12.98 -11.55
N VAL A 284 -9.14 -14.00 -11.69
CA VAL A 284 -9.55 -15.41 -11.80
C VAL A 284 -10.32 -15.85 -10.55
N GLU A 285 -9.88 -15.45 -9.36
CA GLU A 285 -10.52 -15.84 -8.10
C GLU A 285 -11.88 -15.13 -7.89
N ILE A 286 -12.01 -13.88 -8.35
CA ILE A 286 -13.31 -13.20 -8.39
C ILE A 286 -14.26 -13.90 -9.36
N TYR A 287 -13.77 -14.29 -10.54
CA TYR A 287 -14.56 -15.01 -11.54
C TYR A 287 -15.02 -16.37 -11.03
N ALA A 288 -14.13 -17.10 -10.34
CA ALA A 288 -14.43 -18.39 -9.73
C ALA A 288 -15.46 -18.30 -8.61
N PHE A 289 -15.50 -17.19 -7.87
CA PHE A 289 -16.53 -16.92 -6.87
C PHE A 289 -17.89 -16.62 -7.52
N ASN A 290 -17.91 -15.74 -8.52
CA ASN A 290 -19.13 -15.37 -9.22
C ASN A 290 -18.81 -14.88 -10.64
N GLU A 291 -19.32 -15.61 -11.64
CA GLU A 291 -19.10 -15.30 -13.06
C GLU A 291 -19.64 -13.91 -13.45
N GLN A 292 -20.80 -13.52 -12.91
CA GLN A 292 -21.40 -12.21 -13.18
C GLN A 292 -20.55 -11.06 -12.64
N MET A 293 -19.98 -11.20 -11.44
CA MET A 293 -19.01 -10.24 -10.92
C MET A 293 -17.77 -10.15 -11.80
N GLY A 294 -17.29 -11.29 -12.32
CA GLY A 294 -16.17 -11.33 -13.27
C GLY A 294 -16.46 -10.59 -14.57
N ILE A 295 -17.65 -10.77 -15.15
CA ILE A 295 -18.08 -10.08 -16.37
C ILE A 295 -18.25 -8.57 -16.11
N GLN A 296 -18.90 -8.19 -15.01
CA GLN A 296 -19.10 -6.78 -14.63
C GLN A 296 -17.81 -6.10 -14.18
N LEU A 297 -16.78 -6.85 -13.78
CA LEU A 297 -15.49 -6.29 -13.45
C LEU A 297 -14.93 -5.54 -14.66
N MET A 298 -14.84 -6.17 -15.83
CA MET A 298 -14.24 -5.57 -17.04
C MET A 298 -15.28 -5.08 -18.07
N GLY A 299 -16.58 -5.18 -17.75
CA GLY A 299 -17.69 -4.81 -18.61
C GLY A 299 -18.74 -3.94 -17.91
N GLY A 300 -19.87 -3.68 -18.58
CA GLY A 300 -20.98 -2.89 -18.01
C GLY A 300 -20.69 -1.41 -17.80
N PHE A 301 -21.50 -0.75 -16.95
CA PHE A 301 -21.46 0.70 -16.73
C PHE A 301 -20.10 1.25 -16.28
N PHE A 302 -19.31 0.47 -15.55
CA PHE A 302 -17.99 0.88 -15.05
C PHE A 302 -16.82 0.46 -15.94
N ALA A 303 -17.06 -0.14 -17.12
CA ALA A 303 -16.00 -0.57 -18.05
C ALA A 303 -15.07 0.56 -18.48
N TRP A 304 -15.56 1.81 -18.54
CA TRP A 304 -14.75 2.97 -18.90
C TRP A 304 -13.60 3.23 -17.91
N LEU A 305 -13.76 2.87 -16.62
CA LEU A 305 -12.69 2.98 -15.62
C LEU A 305 -11.55 2.00 -15.95
N TRP A 306 -11.89 0.81 -16.42
CA TRP A 306 -10.91 -0.17 -16.89
C TRP A 306 -10.20 0.28 -18.15
N VAL A 307 -10.92 0.88 -19.11
CA VAL A 307 -10.31 1.49 -20.30
C VAL A 307 -9.39 2.65 -19.92
N MET A 308 -9.77 3.49 -18.95
CA MET A 308 -8.91 4.56 -18.45
C MET A 308 -7.64 4.01 -17.80
N GLN A 309 -7.79 3.01 -16.91
CA GLN A 309 -6.66 2.30 -16.34
C GLN A 309 -5.77 1.70 -17.44
N ALA A 310 -6.38 1.28 -18.55
CA ALA A 310 -5.67 0.72 -19.68
C ALA A 310 -4.77 1.68 -20.42
N ILE A 311 -5.32 2.85 -20.69
CA ILE A 311 -4.57 3.96 -21.28
C ILE A 311 -3.43 4.35 -20.34
N LEU A 312 -3.70 4.48 -19.04
CA LEU A 312 -2.70 4.86 -18.04
C LEU A 312 -1.55 3.84 -17.94
N MET A 313 -1.85 2.54 -17.89
CA MET A 313 -0.82 1.50 -17.83
C MET A 313 0.06 1.47 -19.08
N GLY A 314 -0.55 1.64 -20.26
CA GLY A 314 0.21 1.78 -21.51
C GLY A 314 1.14 2.98 -21.48
N LEU A 315 0.61 4.16 -21.13
CA LEU A 315 1.42 5.39 -21.01
C LEU A 315 2.59 5.20 -20.04
N ILE A 316 2.36 4.60 -18.86
CA ILE A 316 3.41 4.32 -17.88
C ILE A 316 4.49 3.43 -18.49
N LEU A 317 4.12 2.35 -19.19
CA LEU A 317 5.09 1.47 -19.86
C LEU A 317 5.90 2.21 -20.95
N PHE A 318 5.27 3.09 -21.72
CA PHE A 318 5.98 3.93 -22.69
C PHE A 318 6.96 4.89 -22.03
N PHE A 319 6.57 5.55 -20.93
CA PHE A 319 7.46 6.42 -20.16
C PHE A 319 8.60 5.64 -19.52
N ILE A 320 8.35 4.43 -19.01
CA ILE A 320 9.39 3.54 -18.49
C ILE A 320 10.39 3.19 -19.59
N ASN A 321 9.92 2.82 -20.79
CA ASN A 321 10.79 2.50 -21.92
C ASN A 321 11.64 3.69 -22.36
N TYR A 322 11.04 4.88 -22.35
CA TYR A 322 11.75 6.12 -22.65
C TYR A 322 12.82 6.44 -21.61
N TYR A 323 12.46 6.29 -20.34
CA TYR A 323 13.40 6.48 -19.24
C TYR A 323 14.55 5.48 -19.28
N LEU A 324 14.27 4.20 -19.55
CA LEU A 324 15.29 3.15 -19.70
C LEU A 324 16.22 3.44 -20.88
N TRP A 325 15.69 3.93 -22.00
CA TRP A 325 16.50 4.34 -23.14
C TRP A 325 17.42 5.52 -22.81
N ILE A 326 16.90 6.58 -22.18
CA ILE A 326 17.73 7.70 -21.71
C ILE A 326 18.82 7.20 -20.74
N SER A 327 18.47 6.31 -19.83
CA SER A 327 19.40 5.76 -18.85
C SER A 327 20.52 4.94 -19.51
N LEU A 328 20.19 4.14 -20.53
CA LEU A 328 21.17 3.38 -21.31
C LEU A 328 22.17 4.28 -22.05
N ASN A 329 21.73 5.44 -22.56
CA ASN A 329 22.62 6.40 -23.22
C ASN A 329 23.69 6.99 -22.26
N LYS A 330 23.44 6.96 -20.95
CA LYS A 330 24.39 7.44 -19.93
C LYS A 330 25.39 6.37 -19.47
N MET A 331 25.15 5.09 -19.81
CA MET A 331 25.93 3.97 -19.30
C MET A 331 27.00 3.50 -20.30
N PRO A 332 28.27 3.35 -19.88
CA PRO A 332 29.31 2.76 -20.73
C PRO A 332 28.90 1.37 -21.24
N GLY A 333 28.95 1.18 -22.57
CA GLY A 333 28.55 -0.08 -23.20
C GLY A 333 27.04 -0.28 -23.36
N GLY A 334 26.20 0.72 -23.03
CA GLY A 334 24.74 0.68 -23.23
C GLY A 334 24.33 0.55 -24.70
N GLU A 335 25.17 1.03 -25.62
CA GLU A 335 24.96 0.99 -27.08
C GLU A 335 24.63 -0.41 -27.61
N ARG A 336 25.23 -1.45 -27.01
CA ARG A 336 24.97 -2.86 -27.37
C ARG A 336 23.49 -3.24 -27.29
N TYR A 337 22.72 -2.52 -26.48
CA TYR A 337 21.31 -2.78 -26.25
C TYR A 337 20.35 -1.94 -27.10
N PHE A 338 20.85 -0.93 -27.83
CA PHE A 338 19.98 0.01 -28.55
C PHE A 338 19.09 -0.65 -29.61
N LYS A 339 19.56 -1.75 -30.23
CA LYS A 339 18.75 -2.54 -31.16
C LYS A 339 17.52 -3.17 -30.50
N TYR A 340 17.63 -3.55 -29.23
CA TYR A 340 16.52 -4.16 -28.48
C TYR A 340 15.52 -3.12 -27.98
N VAL A 341 15.95 -1.88 -27.74
CA VAL A 341 15.05 -0.79 -27.33
C VAL A 341 13.93 -0.59 -28.37
N LYS A 342 14.29 -0.54 -29.66
CA LYS A 342 13.30 -0.41 -30.75
C LYS A 342 12.30 -1.57 -30.76
N LEU A 343 12.79 -2.80 -30.62
CA LEU A 343 11.94 -3.99 -30.53
C LEU A 343 10.98 -3.89 -29.35
N LEU A 344 11.49 -3.48 -28.19
CA LEU A 344 10.70 -3.38 -26.97
C LEU A 344 9.61 -2.32 -27.09
N TYR A 345 9.88 -1.17 -27.73
CA TYR A 345 8.85 -0.19 -28.07
C TYR A 345 7.77 -0.75 -29.00
N VAL A 346 8.17 -1.46 -30.06
CA VAL A 346 7.23 -2.09 -30.99
C VAL A 346 6.37 -3.13 -30.27
N PHE A 347 6.97 -4.02 -29.47
CA PHE A 347 6.22 -5.01 -28.68
C PHE A 347 5.28 -4.36 -27.67
N THR A 348 5.74 -3.32 -26.97
CA THR A 348 4.90 -2.58 -26.02
C THR A 348 3.74 -1.90 -26.74
N PHE A 349 3.99 -1.29 -27.89
CA PHE A 349 2.95 -0.66 -28.71
C PHE A 349 1.95 -1.66 -29.24
N LEU A 350 2.40 -2.78 -29.83
CA LEU A 350 1.51 -3.80 -30.33
C LEU A 350 0.69 -4.43 -29.19
N GLY A 351 1.32 -4.74 -28.06
CA GLY A 351 0.61 -5.27 -26.89
C GLY A 351 -0.43 -4.28 -26.35
N TRP A 352 -0.09 -3.00 -26.26
CA TRP A 352 -1.02 -1.95 -25.83
C TRP A 352 -2.15 -1.72 -26.84
N ALA A 353 -1.85 -1.71 -28.15
CA ALA A 353 -2.84 -1.54 -29.21
C ALA A 353 -3.83 -2.72 -29.27
N ILE A 354 -3.33 -3.95 -29.13
CA ILE A 354 -4.18 -5.15 -29.02
C ILE A 354 -5.09 -5.01 -27.80
N TRP A 355 -4.53 -4.64 -26.65
CA TRP A 355 -5.29 -4.56 -25.42
C TRP A 355 -6.30 -3.41 -25.37
N LEU A 356 -6.01 -2.29 -26.03
CA LEU A 356 -6.96 -1.18 -26.23
C LEU A 356 -8.08 -1.53 -27.21
N THR A 357 -7.95 -2.60 -27.99
CA THR A 357 -8.99 -3.00 -28.93
C THR A 357 -10.20 -3.51 -28.14
N PRO A 358 -11.37 -2.84 -28.20
CA PRO A 358 -12.52 -3.24 -27.40
C PRO A 358 -13.02 -4.62 -27.85
N HIS A 359 -13.05 -5.59 -26.92
CA HIS A 359 -13.66 -6.89 -27.17
C HIS A 359 -15.17 -6.93 -26.89
N SER A 360 -15.70 -5.87 -26.26
CA SER A 360 -17.13 -5.55 -26.23
C SER A 360 -17.28 -4.03 -26.25
N VAL A 361 -18.04 -3.51 -27.21
CA VAL A 361 -18.40 -2.09 -27.25
C VAL A 361 -19.68 -1.98 -26.45
N ALA A 362 -19.67 -1.29 -25.31
CA ALA A 362 -20.93 -0.88 -24.68
C ALA A 362 -21.63 0.06 -25.66
N VAL A 363 -22.77 -0.38 -26.22
CA VAL A 363 -23.40 0.30 -27.35
C VAL A 363 -24.17 1.56 -26.92
N SER A 364 -24.53 1.73 -25.63
CA SER A 364 -25.06 3.01 -25.12
C SER A 364 -25.10 3.10 -23.58
N LEU A 365 -25.33 4.31 -23.05
CA LEU A 365 -25.57 4.62 -21.63
C LEU A 365 -26.94 4.14 -21.11
N GLU A 366 -27.87 3.81 -22.00
CA GLU A 366 -29.25 3.39 -21.65
C GLU A 366 -29.39 1.87 -21.45
N GLU A 367 -28.41 1.08 -21.91
CA GLU A 367 -28.42 -0.38 -21.83
C GLU A 367 -27.49 -0.95 -20.72
N ALA A 368 -26.86 -0.08 -19.92
CA ALA A 368 -25.94 -0.43 -18.83
C ALA A 368 -26.52 -0.07 -17.46
#